data_AF-A0A178IMW7-F1
#
_entry.id   AF-A0A178IMW7-F1
#
_cell.length_a   1.000
_cell.length_b   1.000
_cell.length_c   1.000
_cell.angle_alpha   90.00
_cell.angle_beta   90.00
_cell.angle_gamma   90.00
#
_symmetry.space_group_name_H-M   'P 1'
#
loop_
_entity.id
_entity.type
_entity.pdbx_description
1 polymer ?
#
loop_
_entity_poly.entity_id
_entity_poly.type
_entity_poly.pdbx_seq_one_letter_code
_entity_poly.pdbx_strand_id
1 'polypeptide(L)'
;MKTVSKIILQTLLVLAPVCALAQQPDNTMELRLREALRGTTIQLRTAQSENAALQVTQDELAKECDALKKQVAALSRQGEQDRAAAAKELADLKAIVVAQEEKAAQLSGDLAKWKDSSEKAAALAREKEQSRAALEIRVAGLERTVADREAKNVELVKLSREILNRLESFGLGDALKAREPFIGAKRVEIQNLVQDYADRVMDNKYTAARGAESQPAP
;
A
#
# COMPACT_ATOMS: atom_id res chain seq x y z
N MET A 1 -21.65 -33.54 55.02
CA MET A 1 -20.41 -33.72 55.81
C MET A 1 -20.65 -33.02 57.15
N LYS A 2 -20.67 -33.73 58.29
CA LYS A 2 -19.49 -34.04 59.15
C LYS A 2 -18.76 -32.74 59.56
N THR A 3 -18.69 -32.33 60.83
CA THR A 3 -19.02 -33.02 62.09
C THR A 3 -19.34 -32.04 63.22
N VAL A 4 -20.44 -32.28 63.95
CA VAL A 4 -20.63 -31.80 65.33
C VAL A 4 -19.74 -32.63 66.25
N SER A 5 -19.00 -32.00 67.17
CA SER A 5 -18.21 -32.74 68.17
C SER A 5 -17.95 -31.91 69.43
N LYS A 6 -18.80 -32.12 70.45
CA LYS A 6 -18.44 -32.34 71.87
C LYS A 6 -19.72 -32.45 72.70
N ILE A 7 -20.12 -33.70 72.96
CA ILE A 7 -21.04 -34.08 74.03
C ILE A 7 -20.19 -34.82 75.08
N ILE A 8 -20.69 -34.89 76.31
CA ILE A 8 -20.56 -35.98 77.30
C ILE A 8 -19.92 -35.57 78.65
N LEU A 9 -20.76 -35.76 79.69
CA LEU A 9 -20.49 -35.95 81.12
C LEU A 9 -19.71 -34.88 81.92
N GLN A 10 -20.45 -34.24 82.84
CA GLN A 10 -20.19 -34.45 84.26
C GLN A 10 -21.51 -34.68 85.04
N THR A 11 -21.69 -35.92 85.49
CA THR A 11 -22.53 -36.33 86.63
C THR A 11 -21.86 -35.84 87.94
N LEU A 12 -22.44 -35.82 89.16
CA LEU A 12 -23.59 -36.54 89.75
C LEU A 12 -24.09 -35.84 91.05
N LEU A 13 -25.40 -35.94 91.31
CA LEU A 13 -26.17 -35.92 92.58
C LEU A 13 -25.44 -35.99 93.96
N VAL A 14 -25.75 -35.05 94.88
CA VAL A 14 -25.92 -35.21 96.38
C VAL A 14 -26.89 -34.09 96.84
N LEU A 15 -28.09 -34.33 97.41
CA LEU A 15 -28.44 -34.52 98.85
C LEU A 15 -27.91 -33.39 99.79
N ALA A 16 -28.65 -32.80 100.76
CA ALA A 16 -30.04 -32.92 101.21
C ALA A 16 -30.52 -31.56 101.84
N PRO A 17 -31.81 -31.36 102.22
CA PRO A 17 -32.31 -30.05 102.67
C PRO A 17 -32.20 -29.83 104.20
N VAL A 18 -32.14 -28.55 104.61
CA VAL A 18 -32.44 -28.13 106.00
C VAL A 18 -33.54 -27.07 105.97
N CYS A 19 -34.70 -27.43 106.53
CA CYS A 19 -35.80 -26.50 106.74
C CYS A 19 -35.46 -25.53 107.88
N ALA A 20 -35.64 -24.23 107.65
CA ALA A 20 -35.85 -23.24 108.70
C ALA A 20 -37.25 -22.65 108.50
N LEU A 21 -38.20 -23.05 109.35
CA LEU A 21 -39.54 -22.49 109.38
C LEU A 21 -39.51 -21.06 109.93
N ALA A 22 -39.96 -20.10 109.14
CA ALA A 22 -40.42 -18.80 109.62
C ALA A 22 -41.83 -18.57 109.05
N GLN A 23 -42.82 -18.58 109.94
CA GLN A 23 -44.24 -18.54 109.57
C GLN A 23 -44.71 -17.09 109.30
N GLN A 24 -45.72 -16.97 108.43
CA GLN A 24 -46.55 -15.79 108.13
C GLN A 24 -46.01 -14.76 107.11
N PRO A 25 -46.87 -14.20 106.22
CA PRO A 25 -48.18 -14.67 105.75
C PRO A 25 -48.11 -15.30 104.34
N ASP A 26 -48.97 -16.28 104.07
CA ASP A 26 -49.02 -17.05 102.81
C ASP A 26 -49.23 -16.19 101.55
N ASN A 27 -49.82 -14.99 101.71
CA ASN A 27 -50.00 -14.03 100.63
C ASN A 27 -48.68 -13.60 99.94
N THR A 28 -47.56 -13.54 100.67
CA THR A 28 -46.30 -12.97 100.13
C THR A 28 -45.58 -13.92 99.17
N MET A 29 -45.63 -15.22 99.44
CA MET A 29 -45.01 -16.22 98.56
C MET A 29 -45.87 -16.47 97.32
N GLU A 30 -47.19 -16.51 97.46
CA GLU A 30 -48.12 -16.52 96.31
C GLU A 30 -47.97 -15.27 95.44
N LEU A 31 -47.82 -14.08 96.03
CA LEU A 31 -47.55 -12.85 95.29
C LEU A 31 -46.24 -12.95 94.49
N ARG A 32 -45.15 -13.46 95.08
CA ARG A 32 -43.89 -13.66 94.34
C ARG A 32 -43.99 -14.73 93.26
N LEU A 33 -44.73 -15.82 93.48
CA LEU A 33 -44.97 -16.84 92.46
C LEU A 33 -45.84 -16.30 91.31
N ARG A 34 -46.86 -15.50 91.60
CA ARG A 34 -47.67 -14.81 90.58
C ARG A 34 -46.87 -13.77 89.81
N GLU A 35 -46.00 -13.02 90.47
CA GLU A 35 -45.17 -12.02 89.81
C GLU A 35 -44.04 -12.66 88.99
N ALA A 36 -43.47 -13.78 89.47
CA ALA A 36 -42.57 -14.62 88.68
C ALA A 36 -43.28 -15.21 87.45
N LEU A 37 -44.49 -15.77 87.61
CA LEU A 37 -45.32 -16.28 86.51
C LEU A 37 -45.67 -15.19 85.48
N ARG A 38 -45.98 -13.97 85.93
CA ARG A 38 -46.17 -12.80 85.06
C ARG A 38 -44.88 -12.44 84.34
N GLY A 39 -43.75 -12.38 85.05
CA GLY A 39 -42.43 -12.16 84.47
C GLY A 39 -42.09 -13.17 83.37
N THR A 40 -42.26 -14.47 83.64
CA THR A 40 -42.04 -15.53 82.64
C THR A 40 -43.05 -15.48 81.49
N THR A 41 -44.30 -15.08 81.74
CA THR A 41 -45.32 -14.92 80.68
C THR A 41 -45.00 -13.73 79.78
N ILE A 42 -44.53 -12.62 80.34
CA ILE A 42 -44.04 -11.45 79.58
C ILE A 42 -42.80 -11.84 78.78
N GLN A 43 -41.81 -12.49 79.40
CA GLN A 43 -40.61 -12.98 78.71
C GLN A 43 -40.95 -13.96 77.57
N LEU A 44 -41.88 -14.91 77.78
CA LEU A 44 -42.33 -15.82 76.74
C LEU A 44 -42.99 -15.06 75.58
N ARG A 45 -43.85 -14.07 75.88
CA ARG A 45 -44.51 -13.24 74.87
C ARG A 45 -43.54 -12.36 74.10
N THR A 46 -42.54 -11.79 74.78
CA THR A 46 -41.44 -11.04 74.15
C THR A 46 -40.62 -11.96 73.26
N ALA A 47 -40.15 -13.09 73.75
CA ALA A 47 -39.38 -14.08 72.97
C ALA A 47 -40.19 -14.66 71.79
N GLN A 48 -41.52 -14.82 71.91
CA GLN A 48 -42.41 -15.17 70.80
C GLN A 48 -42.50 -14.04 69.77
N SER A 49 -42.59 -12.77 70.20
CA SER A 49 -42.58 -11.63 69.28
C SER A 49 -41.23 -11.43 68.58
N GLU A 50 -40.12 -11.68 69.29
CA GLU A 50 -38.77 -11.66 68.74
C GLU A 50 -38.55 -12.82 67.75
N ASN A 51 -39.00 -14.04 68.05
CA ASN A 51 -38.98 -15.14 67.07
C ASN A 51 -39.83 -14.82 65.84
N ALA A 52 -41.03 -14.25 65.99
CA ALA A 52 -41.85 -13.83 64.86
C ALA A 52 -41.14 -12.76 64.00
N ALA A 53 -40.50 -11.76 64.63
CA ALA A 53 -39.71 -10.74 63.92
C ALA A 53 -38.46 -11.32 63.24
N LEU A 54 -37.75 -12.25 63.89
CA LEU A 54 -36.61 -12.95 63.31
C LEU A 54 -37.01 -13.87 62.15
N GLN A 55 -38.21 -14.45 62.20
CA GLN A 55 -38.71 -15.30 61.13
C GLN A 55 -39.14 -14.47 59.91
N VAL A 56 -39.76 -13.29 60.13
CA VAL A 56 -40.02 -12.32 59.04
C VAL A 56 -38.71 -11.85 58.40
N THR A 57 -37.70 -11.48 59.18
CA THR A 57 -36.40 -11.04 58.61
C THR A 57 -35.62 -12.18 57.94
N GLN A 58 -35.74 -13.43 58.40
CA GLN A 58 -35.23 -14.60 57.65
C GLN A 58 -35.95 -14.79 56.31
N ASP A 59 -37.28 -14.67 56.27
CA ASP A 59 -38.05 -14.78 55.03
C ASP A 59 -37.75 -13.64 54.05
N GLU A 60 -37.46 -12.43 54.54
CA GLU A 60 -37.01 -11.29 53.74
C GLU A 60 -35.60 -11.50 53.20
N LEU A 61 -34.62 -11.84 54.05
CA LEU A 61 -33.25 -12.15 53.65
C LEU A 61 -33.17 -13.35 52.70
N ALA A 62 -34.05 -14.35 52.84
CA ALA A 62 -34.15 -15.47 51.91
C ALA A 62 -34.63 -15.02 50.52
N LYS A 63 -35.66 -14.15 50.46
CA LYS A 63 -36.12 -13.54 49.20
C LYS A 63 -35.04 -12.69 48.54
N GLU A 64 -34.29 -11.90 49.33
CA GLU A 64 -33.16 -11.11 48.83
C GLU A 64 -32.03 -12.00 48.31
N CYS A 65 -31.65 -13.04 49.06
CA CYS A 65 -30.65 -14.01 48.61
C CYS A 65 -31.05 -14.69 47.30
N ASP A 66 -32.32 -15.07 47.14
CA ASP A 66 -32.79 -15.71 45.91
C ASP A 66 -32.96 -14.72 44.75
N ALA A 67 -33.29 -13.45 45.02
CA ALA A 67 -33.25 -12.38 44.02
C ALA A 67 -31.82 -12.10 43.56
N LEU A 68 -30.86 -11.98 44.48
CA LEU A 68 -29.44 -11.77 44.18
C LEU A 68 -28.84 -12.97 43.43
N LYS A 69 -29.13 -14.22 43.83
CA LYS A 69 -28.71 -15.41 43.06
C LYS A 69 -29.25 -15.39 41.63
N LYS A 70 -30.51 -15.00 41.42
CA LYS A 70 -31.10 -14.86 40.08
C LYS A 70 -30.41 -13.77 39.26
N GLN A 71 -30.10 -12.61 39.87
CA GLN A 71 -29.37 -11.54 39.21
C GLN A 71 -27.93 -11.96 38.85
N VAL A 72 -27.19 -12.59 39.76
CA VAL A 72 -25.84 -13.11 39.49
C VAL A 72 -25.86 -14.16 38.39
N ALA A 73 -26.84 -15.09 38.40
CA ALA A 73 -26.98 -16.08 37.33
C ALA A 73 -27.34 -15.45 35.98
N ALA A 74 -28.17 -14.40 35.96
CA ALA A 74 -28.50 -13.66 34.74
C ALA A 74 -27.29 -12.88 34.20
N LEU A 75 -26.59 -12.12 35.05
CA LEU A 75 -25.38 -11.37 34.71
C LEU A 75 -24.24 -12.28 34.27
N SER A 76 -24.09 -13.47 34.88
CA SER A 76 -23.08 -14.45 34.45
C SER A 76 -23.38 -14.99 33.05
N ARG A 77 -24.66 -15.30 32.75
CA ARG A 77 -25.07 -15.75 31.40
C ARG A 77 -24.91 -14.64 30.36
N GLN A 78 -25.27 -13.41 30.71
CA GLN A 78 -25.09 -12.26 29.83
C GLN A 78 -23.59 -12.01 29.57
N GLY A 79 -22.76 -12.02 30.62
CA GLY A 79 -21.30 -11.87 30.47
C GLY A 79 -20.64 -12.99 29.66
N GLU A 80 -21.15 -14.22 29.69
CA GLU A 80 -20.70 -15.30 28.79
C GLU A 80 -21.15 -15.07 27.34
N GLN A 81 -22.40 -14.62 27.12
CA GLN A 81 -22.91 -14.28 25.79
C GLN A 81 -22.16 -13.10 25.17
N ASP A 82 -21.93 -12.03 25.93
CA ASP A 82 -21.19 -10.83 25.50
C ASP A 82 -19.73 -11.17 25.18
N ARG A 83 -19.07 -12.01 26.01
CA ARG A 83 -17.73 -12.53 25.71
C ARG A 83 -17.70 -13.40 24.45
N ALA A 84 -18.70 -14.24 24.23
CA ALA A 84 -18.80 -15.08 23.04
C ALA A 84 -19.07 -14.25 21.77
N ALA A 85 -19.86 -13.18 21.87
CA ALA A 85 -20.08 -12.21 20.79
C ALA A 85 -18.80 -11.43 20.48
N ALA A 86 -18.18 -10.79 21.47
CA ALA A 86 -16.94 -10.04 21.31
C ALA A 86 -15.77 -10.90 20.80
N ALA A 87 -15.70 -12.18 21.18
CA ALA A 87 -14.70 -13.11 20.66
C ALA A 87 -14.90 -13.42 19.17
N LYS A 88 -16.14 -13.51 18.69
CA LYS A 88 -16.45 -13.66 17.25
C LYS A 88 -16.12 -12.38 16.49
N GLU A 89 -16.58 -11.23 16.97
CA GLU A 89 -16.28 -9.93 16.35
C GLU A 89 -14.77 -9.67 16.27
N LEU A 90 -14.00 -10.04 17.30
CA LEU A 90 -12.53 -9.96 17.26
C LEU A 90 -11.90 -10.93 16.25
N ALA A 91 -12.48 -12.11 16.03
CA ALA A 91 -12.01 -13.05 15.02
C ALA A 91 -12.31 -12.53 13.60
N ASP A 92 -13.53 -12.05 13.38
CA ASP A 92 -13.98 -11.49 12.10
C ASP A 92 -13.20 -10.21 11.75
N LEU A 93 -13.01 -9.29 12.71
CA LEU A 93 -12.18 -8.09 12.52
C LEU A 93 -10.73 -8.44 12.20
N LYS A 94 -10.13 -9.44 12.87
CA LYS A 94 -8.77 -9.91 12.54
C LYS A 94 -8.69 -10.48 11.13
N ALA A 95 -9.67 -11.29 10.71
CA ALA A 95 -9.74 -11.81 9.35
C ALA A 95 -9.90 -10.69 8.31
N ILE A 96 -10.70 -9.66 8.60
CA ILE A 96 -10.84 -8.47 7.74
C ILE A 96 -9.54 -7.68 7.65
N VAL A 97 -8.83 -7.47 8.77
CA VAL A 97 -7.54 -6.76 8.79
C VAL A 97 -6.50 -7.50 7.95
N VAL A 98 -6.31 -8.81 8.15
CA VAL A 98 -5.38 -9.61 7.32
C VAL A 98 -5.76 -9.55 5.84
N ALA A 99 -7.04 -9.68 5.50
CA ALA A 99 -7.51 -9.58 4.12
C ALA A 99 -7.36 -8.15 3.53
N GLN A 100 -7.33 -7.10 4.35
CA GLN A 100 -7.03 -5.73 3.91
C GLN A 100 -5.52 -5.53 3.73
N GLU A 101 -4.69 -6.06 4.63
CA GLU A 101 -3.22 -6.02 4.53
C GLU A 101 -2.74 -6.75 3.26
N GLU A 102 -3.27 -7.94 2.97
CA GLU A 102 -3.00 -8.68 1.73
C GLU A 102 -3.39 -7.87 0.48
N LYS A 103 -4.58 -7.25 0.48
CA LYS A 103 -5.03 -6.40 -0.63
C LYS A 103 -4.18 -5.13 -0.78
N ALA A 104 -3.76 -4.51 0.33
CA ALA A 104 -2.87 -3.35 0.30
C ALA A 104 -1.47 -3.73 -0.22
N ALA A 105 -0.96 -4.90 0.15
CA ALA A 105 0.29 -5.45 -0.40
C ALA A 105 0.18 -5.74 -1.91
N GLN A 106 -0.91 -6.37 -2.36
CA GLN A 106 -1.17 -6.59 -3.79
C GLN A 106 -1.26 -5.27 -4.57
N LEU A 107 -2.10 -4.33 -4.12
CA LEU A 107 -2.28 -3.03 -4.76
C LEU A 107 -0.98 -2.22 -4.80
N SER A 108 -0.18 -2.21 -3.74
CA SER A 108 1.12 -1.51 -3.74
C SER A 108 2.13 -2.16 -4.68
N GLY A 109 2.16 -3.50 -4.75
CA GLY A 109 2.97 -4.25 -5.72
C GLY A 109 2.57 -3.99 -7.17
N ASP A 110 1.27 -3.94 -7.47
CA ASP A 110 0.78 -3.65 -8.82
C ASP A 110 0.96 -2.18 -9.22
N LEU A 111 0.83 -1.24 -8.28
CA LEU A 111 1.16 0.17 -8.49
C LEU A 111 2.66 0.34 -8.79
N ALA A 112 3.54 -0.41 -8.11
CA ALA A 112 4.97 -0.42 -8.39
C ALA A 112 5.29 -0.99 -9.79
N LYS A 113 4.69 -2.12 -10.18
CA LYS A 113 4.81 -2.67 -11.54
C LYS A 113 4.30 -1.69 -12.59
N TRP A 114 3.17 -1.02 -12.34
CA TRP A 114 2.60 -0.07 -13.30
C TRP A 114 3.50 1.14 -13.50
N LYS A 115 4.06 1.70 -12.42
CA LYS A 115 5.09 2.76 -12.46
C LYS A 115 6.31 2.33 -13.28
N ASP A 116 6.92 1.19 -12.95
CA ASP A 116 8.08 0.65 -13.68
C ASP A 116 7.78 0.43 -15.18
N SER A 117 6.61 -0.11 -15.51
CA SER A 117 6.17 -0.29 -16.90
C SER A 117 5.94 1.03 -17.64
N SER A 118 5.41 2.05 -16.95
CA SER A 118 5.15 3.38 -17.48
C SER A 118 6.46 4.16 -17.70
N GLU A 119 7.39 4.08 -16.76
CA GLU A 119 8.74 4.66 -16.89
C GLU A 119 9.52 4.00 -18.04
N LYS A 120 9.46 2.67 -18.18
CA LYS A 120 10.05 1.94 -19.31
C LYS A 120 9.41 2.32 -20.64
N ALA A 121 8.08 2.43 -20.71
CA ALA A 121 7.38 2.87 -21.91
C ALA A 121 7.74 4.32 -22.29
N ALA A 122 7.83 5.22 -21.32
CA ALA A 122 8.24 6.61 -21.53
C ALA A 122 9.71 6.74 -21.96
N ALA A 123 10.60 5.92 -21.40
CA ALA A 123 12.00 5.85 -21.80
C ALA A 123 12.14 5.36 -23.25
N LEU A 124 11.48 4.24 -23.59
CA LEU A 124 11.47 3.70 -24.96
C LEU A 124 10.87 4.70 -25.96
N ALA A 125 9.79 5.40 -25.60
CA ALA A 125 9.21 6.43 -26.45
C ALA A 125 10.18 7.58 -26.72
N ARG A 126 10.90 8.07 -25.69
CA ARG A 126 11.94 9.10 -25.83
C ARG A 126 13.12 8.63 -26.70
N GLU A 127 13.58 7.40 -26.51
CA GLU A 127 14.66 6.81 -27.32
C GLU A 127 14.23 6.68 -28.80
N LYS A 128 13.00 6.23 -29.06
CA LYS A 128 12.45 6.15 -30.43
C LYS A 128 12.31 7.53 -31.06
N GLU A 129 11.91 8.55 -30.31
CA GLU A 129 11.79 9.92 -30.81
C GLU A 129 13.16 10.54 -31.12
N GLN A 130 14.15 10.35 -30.24
CA GLN A 130 15.54 10.77 -30.51
C GLN A 130 16.13 10.05 -31.73
N SER A 131 15.86 8.75 -31.88
CA SER A 131 16.25 7.97 -33.04
C SER A 131 15.58 8.46 -34.33
N ARG A 132 14.28 8.79 -34.29
CA ARG A 132 13.55 9.41 -35.42
C ARG A 132 14.16 10.75 -35.81
N ALA A 133 14.32 11.68 -34.87
CA ALA A 133 14.90 12.99 -35.14
C ALA A 133 16.32 12.88 -35.73
N ALA A 134 17.16 11.99 -35.20
CA ALA A 134 18.50 11.74 -35.74
C ALA A 134 18.47 11.15 -37.17
N LEU A 135 17.51 10.25 -37.45
CA LEU A 135 17.30 9.69 -38.80
C LEU A 135 16.78 10.75 -39.77
N GLU A 136 15.85 11.61 -39.37
CA GLU A 136 15.32 12.71 -40.19
C GLU A 136 16.42 13.71 -40.57
N ILE A 137 17.28 14.10 -39.62
CA ILE A 137 18.46 14.94 -39.88
C ILE A 137 19.40 14.25 -40.89
N ARG A 138 19.64 12.95 -40.73
CA ARG A 138 20.50 12.18 -41.64
C ARG A 138 19.89 12.06 -43.05
N VAL A 139 18.58 11.83 -43.16
CA VAL A 139 17.86 11.77 -44.44
C VAL A 139 17.94 13.13 -45.13
N ALA A 140 17.62 14.23 -44.46
CA ALA A 140 17.72 15.57 -45.03
C ALA A 140 19.16 15.95 -45.45
N GLY A 141 20.18 15.45 -44.74
CA GLY A 141 21.59 15.59 -45.14
C GLY A 141 21.94 14.78 -46.39
N LEU A 142 21.42 13.55 -46.51
CA LEU A 142 21.60 12.70 -47.68
C LEU A 142 20.85 13.24 -48.90
N GLU A 143 19.62 13.72 -48.75
CA GLU A 143 18.82 14.33 -49.82
C GLU A 143 19.53 15.54 -50.43
N ARG A 144 20.04 16.47 -49.59
CA ARG A 144 20.89 17.59 -50.06
C ARG A 144 22.13 17.08 -50.80
N THR A 145 22.80 16.08 -50.26
CA THR A 145 24.00 15.48 -50.89
C THR A 145 23.68 14.83 -52.24
N VAL A 146 22.50 14.24 -52.40
CA VAL A 146 22.03 13.67 -53.68
C VAL A 146 21.71 14.79 -54.66
N ALA A 147 20.95 15.81 -54.25
CA ALA A 147 20.62 16.96 -55.10
C ALA A 147 21.89 17.69 -55.60
N ASP A 148 22.89 17.90 -54.74
CA ASP A 148 24.19 18.49 -55.11
C ASP A 148 24.93 17.63 -56.14
N ARG A 149 24.88 16.30 -56.00
CA ARG A 149 25.50 15.35 -56.95
C ARG A 149 24.75 15.33 -58.28
N GLU A 150 23.43 15.38 -58.27
CA GLU A 150 22.60 15.45 -59.47
C GLU A 150 22.85 16.76 -60.24
N ALA A 151 22.86 17.90 -59.55
CA ALA A 151 23.20 19.19 -60.15
C ALA A 151 24.60 19.19 -60.78
N LYS A 152 25.62 18.71 -60.04
CA LYS A 152 26.99 18.57 -60.58
C LYS A 152 27.07 17.59 -61.75
N ASN A 153 26.31 16.50 -61.73
CA ASN A 153 26.25 15.56 -62.85
C ASN A 153 25.67 16.22 -64.11
N VAL A 154 24.56 16.97 -63.96
CA VAL A 154 23.94 17.72 -65.06
C VAL A 154 24.91 18.75 -65.66
N GLU A 155 25.66 19.49 -64.85
CA GLU A 155 26.68 20.43 -65.36
C GLU A 155 27.86 19.72 -66.05
N LEU A 156 28.36 18.60 -65.51
CA LEU A 156 29.39 17.80 -66.17
C LEU A 156 28.91 17.19 -67.50
N VAL A 157 27.63 16.81 -67.61
CA VAL A 157 27.03 16.33 -68.87
C VAL A 157 26.86 17.47 -69.88
N LYS A 158 26.43 18.67 -69.45
CA LYS A 158 26.37 19.86 -70.31
C LYS A 158 27.76 20.22 -70.85
N LEU A 159 28.76 20.29 -69.97
CA LEU A 159 30.15 20.57 -70.33
C LEU A 159 30.72 19.51 -71.28
N SER A 160 30.48 18.23 -71.02
CA SER A 160 30.87 17.14 -71.93
C SER A 160 30.28 17.32 -73.33
N ARG A 161 29.01 17.72 -73.44
CA ARG A 161 28.37 18.01 -74.74
C ARG A 161 28.96 19.26 -75.39
N GLU A 162 29.27 20.30 -74.61
CA GLU A 162 29.93 21.52 -75.10
C GLU A 162 31.28 21.21 -75.74
N ILE A 163 32.11 20.39 -75.07
CA ILE A 163 33.40 19.91 -75.60
C ILE A 163 33.21 19.09 -76.89
N LEU A 164 32.26 18.14 -76.91
CA LEU A 164 32.01 17.31 -78.10
C LEU A 164 31.57 18.16 -79.31
N ASN A 165 30.61 19.08 -79.12
CA ASN A 165 30.17 20.00 -80.16
C ASN A 165 31.32 20.91 -80.64
N ARG A 166 32.21 21.33 -79.73
CA ARG A 166 33.39 22.13 -80.07
C ARG A 166 34.39 21.31 -80.90
N LEU A 167 34.66 20.06 -80.53
CA LEU A 167 35.53 19.16 -81.29
C LEU A 167 34.99 18.85 -82.68
N GLU A 168 33.67 18.63 -82.81
CA GLU A 168 33.01 18.41 -84.10
C GLU A 168 33.09 19.67 -85.00
N SER A 169 32.79 20.85 -84.47
CA SER A 169 32.87 22.11 -85.22
C SER A 169 34.31 22.50 -85.59
N PHE A 170 35.30 22.23 -84.74
CA PHE A 170 36.71 22.33 -85.11
C PHE A 170 37.08 21.30 -86.21
N GLY A 171 36.65 20.05 -86.09
CA GLY A 171 36.91 19.01 -87.09
C GLY A 171 36.37 19.36 -88.48
N LEU A 172 35.19 19.97 -88.57
CA LEU A 172 34.58 20.40 -89.82
C LEU A 172 35.13 21.73 -90.35
N GLY A 173 35.43 22.70 -89.47
CA GLY A 173 35.88 24.03 -89.83
C GLY A 173 37.39 24.14 -90.12
N ASP A 174 38.23 23.44 -89.35
CA ASP A 174 39.67 23.46 -89.54
C ASP A 174 40.14 22.45 -90.60
N ALA A 175 39.38 21.40 -90.95
CA ALA A 175 39.71 20.56 -92.11
C ALA A 175 39.77 21.38 -93.43
N LEU A 176 38.99 22.47 -93.52
CA LEU A 176 39.04 23.44 -94.62
C LEU A 176 40.21 24.44 -94.52
N LYS A 177 40.83 24.59 -93.33
CA LYS A 177 41.97 25.50 -93.08
C LYS A 177 43.31 24.77 -92.88
N ALA A 178 43.31 23.45 -92.73
CA ALA A 178 44.47 22.59 -92.45
C ALA A 178 45.56 22.57 -93.53
N ARG A 179 45.47 23.45 -94.53
CA ARG A 179 46.49 23.72 -95.55
C ARG A 179 47.55 24.73 -95.08
N GLU A 180 47.37 25.33 -93.90
CA GLU A 180 48.40 26.15 -93.22
C GLU A 180 48.87 25.46 -91.91
N PRO A 181 50.19 25.39 -91.65
CA PRO A 181 50.72 24.74 -90.46
C PRO A 181 50.38 25.53 -89.19
N PHE A 182 49.92 24.85 -88.14
CA PHE A 182 49.48 25.42 -86.86
C PHE A 182 50.44 26.47 -86.28
N ILE A 183 50.16 27.75 -86.56
CA ILE A 183 50.91 28.91 -86.07
C ILE A 183 50.80 28.96 -84.54
N GLY A 184 51.88 29.33 -83.85
CA GLY A 184 51.99 29.27 -82.38
C GLY A 184 50.83 29.90 -81.60
N ALA A 185 50.21 30.97 -82.11
CA ALA A 185 49.03 31.59 -81.51
C ALA A 185 47.84 30.59 -81.38
N LYS A 186 47.56 29.78 -82.41
CA LYS A 186 46.47 28.79 -82.37
C LYS A 186 46.76 27.65 -81.41
N ARG A 187 48.03 27.29 -81.21
CA ARG A 187 48.42 26.31 -80.18
C ARG A 187 48.12 26.84 -78.77
N VAL A 188 48.41 28.12 -78.50
CA VAL A 188 48.12 28.76 -77.21
C VAL A 188 46.62 28.89 -76.98
N GLU A 189 45.83 29.29 -78.00
CA GLU A 189 44.36 29.33 -77.90
C GLU A 189 43.77 27.97 -77.51
N ILE A 190 44.24 26.87 -78.12
CA ILE A 190 43.79 25.51 -77.78
C ILE A 190 44.23 25.10 -76.37
N GLN A 191 45.46 25.45 -75.96
CA GLN A 191 45.95 25.15 -74.61
C GLN A 191 45.14 25.86 -73.53
N ASN A 192 44.83 27.16 -73.71
CA ASN A 192 43.98 27.92 -72.80
C ASN A 192 42.57 27.30 -72.73
N LEU A 193 41.98 26.95 -73.87
CA LEU A 193 40.65 26.33 -73.91
C LEU A 193 40.61 24.95 -73.24
N VAL A 194 41.67 24.13 -73.39
CA VAL A 194 41.82 22.85 -72.66
C VAL A 194 41.94 23.09 -71.15
N GLN A 195 42.68 24.12 -70.74
CA GLN A 195 42.81 24.50 -69.34
C GLN A 195 41.47 24.99 -68.76
N ASP A 196 40.75 25.89 -69.44
CA ASP A 196 39.43 26.39 -69.03
C ASP A 196 38.43 25.23 -68.83
N TYR A 197 38.41 24.24 -69.73
CA TYR A 197 37.57 23.05 -69.57
C TYR A 197 38.06 22.12 -68.45
N ALA A 198 39.37 21.96 -68.25
CA ALA A 198 39.92 21.16 -67.16
C ALA A 198 39.56 21.77 -65.80
N ASP A 199 39.69 23.08 -65.65
CA ASP A 199 39.31 23.83 -64.44
C ASP A 199 37.80 23.70 -64.18
N ARG A 200 36.95 23.93 -65.19
CA ARG A 200 35.49 23.72 -65.09
C ARG A 200 35.10 22.28 -64.74
N VAL A 201 35.84 21.26 -65.20
CA VAL A 201 35.62 19.85 -64.80
C VAL A 201 36.00 19.63 -63.34
N MET A 202 37.09 20.23 -62.87
CA MET A 202 37.56 20.11 -61.50
C MET A 202 36.63 20.82 -60.51
N ASP A 203 36.10 22.00 -60.85
CA ASP A 203 35.10 22.73 -60.04
C ASP A 203 33.79 21.95 -59.88
N ASN A 204 33.31 21.36 -60.97
CA ASN A 204 32.08 20.55 -60.99
C ASN A 204 32.29 19.11 -60.48
N LYS A 205 33.52 18.68 -60.23
CA LYS A 205 33.80 17.39 -59.60
C LYS A 205 33.15 17.37 -58.21
N TYR A 206 32.46 16.28 -57.87
CA TYR A 206 31.98 16.10 -56.50
C TYR A 206 33.16 15.81 -55.58
N THR A 207 33.53 16.81 -54.77
CA THR A 207 34.35 16.62 -53.58
C THR A 207 33.42 16.27 -52.43
N ALA A 208 33.59 15.11 -51.83
CA ALA A 208 32.99 14.84 -50.54
C ALA A 208 33.61 15.83 -49.54
N ALA A 209 32.80 16.75 -49.00
CA ALA A 209 33.28 17.67 -47.99
C ALA A 209 33.84 16.90 -46.79
N ARG A 210 34.87 17.47 -46.15
CA ARG A 210 35.60 16.94 -44.98
C ARG A 210 34.73 16.95 -43.69
N GLY A 211 33.49 16.45 -43.79
CA GLY A 211 32.48 16.39 -42.72
C GLY A 211 32.25 14.99 -42.15
N ALA A 212 32.98 13.98 -42.64
CA ALA A 212 32.96 12.62 -42.10
C ALA A 212 33.98 12.39 -40.97
N GLU A 213 34.92 13.31 -40.74
CA GLU A 213 35.99 13.18 -39.74
C GLU A 213 35.64 13.79 -38.36
N SER A 214 34.52 14.50 -38.24
CA SER A 214 34.10 15.16 -36.97
C SER A 214 32.83 14.57 -36.37
N GLN A 215 32.52 13.31 -36.67
CA GLN A 215 31.45 12.58 -36.01
C GLN A 215 32.09 11.57 -35.03
N PRO A 216 32.23 11.92 -33.72
CA PRO A 216 32.62 10.92 -32.74
C PRO A 216 31.57 9.82 -32.73
N ALA A 217 32.02 8.58 -32.92
CA ALA A 217 31.22 7.39 -32.68
C ALA A 217 30.80 7.33 -31.19
N PRO A 218 29.67 6.67 -30.86
CA PRO A 218 29.19 6.54 -29.48
C PRO A 218 30.16 5.77 -28.57
#